data_AF-A0A3C0GKE5-F1
#
_entry.id   AF-A0A3C0GKE5-F1
#
_cell.length_a   1.000
_cell.length_b   1.000
_cell.length_c   1.000
_cell.angle_alpha   90.00
_cell.angle_beta   90.00
_cell.angle_gamma   90.00
#
_symmetry.space_group_name_H-M   'P 1'
#
loop_
_entity.id
_entity.type
_entity.pdbx_description
1 polymer ?
#
loop_
_entity_poly.entity_id
_entity_poly.type
_entity_poly.pdbx_seq_one_letter_code
_entity_poly.pdbx_strand_id
1 'polypeptide(L)'
;MKITNNFNLPKTLVKLADTQRLQYDKGADYSVTEIISPPRIQRLRKKHYAKMETDISSMLWQMMGTALHNVAENSEVKDYINEQRLIHTIEGVTLSGAIDVQVIDGNDVTIIDYKFC
;
A
#
# COMPACT_ATOMS: atom_id res chain seq x y z
N MET A 1 -9.60 5.10 -11.22
CA MET A 1 -10.68 4.69 -10.31
C MET A 1 -11.42 5.94 -9.87
N LYS A 2 -12.75 5.91 -9.84
CA LYS A 2 -13.61 6.99 -9.36
C LYS A 2 -14.01 6.70 -7.91
N ILE A 3 -13.89 7.71 -7.04
CA ILE A 3 -14.30 7.62 -5.64
C ILE A 3 -15.71 8.23 -5.51
N THR A 4 -16.64 7.51 -4.86
CA THR A 4 -18.01 7.98 -4.62
C THR A 4 -18.32 8.13 -3.12
N ASN A 5 -19.31 8.98 -2.81
CA ASN A 5 -19.73 9.27 -1.43
C ASN A 5 -21.24 9.02 -1.29
N ASN A 6 -21.65 7.77 -1.36
CA ASN A 6 -23.06 7.37 -1.37
C ASN A 6 -23.75 7.60 -0.03
N PHE A 7 -22.97 7.68 1.06
CA PHE A 7 -23.48 7.83 2.43
C PHE A 7 -23.34 9.25 2.98
N ASN A 8 -23.01 10.24 2.14
CA ASN A 8 -22.82 11.64 2.55
C ASN A 8 -21.86 11.80 3.74
N LEU A 9 -20.76 11.03 3.74
CA LEU A 9 -19.72 11.11 4.77
C LEU A 9 -19.08 12.50 4.80
N PRO A 10 -18.53 12.91 5.97
CA PRO A 10 -17.86 14.20 6.13
C PRO A 10 -16.83 14.50 5.04
N LYS A 11 -16.79 15.77 4.58
CA LYS A 11 -15.88 16.22 3.51
C LYS A 11 -14.40 15.97 3.84
N THR A 12 -14.05 15.93 5.12
CA THR A 12 -12.70 15.59 5.59
C THR A 12 -12.29 14.17 5.20
N LEU A 13 -13.20 13.20 5.31
CA LEU A 13 -12.95 11.81 4.90
C LEU A 13 -12.86 11.67 3.38
N VAL A 14 -13.71 12.39 2.64
CA VAL A 14 -13.63 12.47 1.17
C VAL A 14 -12.25 12.95 0.74
N LYS A 15 -11.76 14.04 1.35
CA LYS A 15 -10.46 14.62 1.02
C LYS A 15 -9.30 13.67 1.37
N LEU A 16 -9.41 12.94 2.48
CA LEU A 16 -8.40 11.96 2.88
C LEU A 16 -8.33 10.80 1.88
N ALA A 17 -9.48 10.27 1.44
CA ALA A 17 -9.55 9.21 0.42
C ALA A 17 -8.96 9.68 -0.93
N ASP A 18 -9.24 10.91 -1.35
CA ASP A 18 -8.63 11.50 -2.54
C ASP A 18 -7.11 11.66 -2.43
N THR A 19 -6.63 12.07 -1.25
CA THR A 19 -5.19 12.25 -1.00
C THR A 19 -4.45 10.91 -1.07
N GLN A 20 -4.97 9.87 -0.42
CA GLN A 20 -4.38 8.52 -0.50
C GLN A 20 -4.35 7.99 -1.94
N ARG A 21 -5.40 8.22 -2.72
CA ARG A 21 -5.42 7.84 -4.13
C ARG A 21 -4.31 8.54 -4.94
N LEU A 22 -4.04 9.81 -4.66
CA LEU A 22 -3.03 10.61 -5.37
C LEU A 22 -1.60 10.24 -4.94
N GLN A 23 -1.40 9.83 -3.69
CA GLN A 23 -0.08 9.40 -3.18
C GLN A 23 0.35 8.02 -3.69
N TYR A 24 -0.54 7.29 -4.37
CA TYR A 24 -0.26 5.98 -4.92
C TYR A 24 0.53 6.07 -6.24
N ASP A 25 1.72 6.68 -6.18
CA ASP A 25 2.75 6.53 -7.20
C ASP A 25 3.78 5.49 -6.72
N LYS A 26 3.92 4.40 -7.48
CA LYS A 26 4.72 3.24 -7.08
C LYS A 26 6.16 3.34 -7.55
N GLY A 27 6.46 4.29 -8.46
CA GLY A 27 7.76 4.42 -9.10
C GLY A 27 8.26 3.15 -9.80
N ALA A 28 7.36 2.21 -10.12
CA ALA A 28 7.66 0.86 -10.61
C ALA A 28 6.50 0.31 -11.45
N ASP A 29 6.76 -0.73 -12.26
CA ASP A 29 5.76 -1.37 -13.09
C ASP A 29 4.75 -2.20 -12.27
N TYR A 30 5.25 -2.83 -11.20
CA TYR A 30 4.49 -3.65 -10.26
C TYR A 30 5.00 -3.48 -8.83
N SER A 31 4.13 -3.68 -7.84
CA SER A 31 4.55 -3.88 -6.45
C SER A 31 4.60 -5.36 -6.06
N VAL A 32 5.35 -5.70 -4.99
CA VAL A 32 5.39 -7.05 -4.41
C VAL A 32 3.97 -7.53 -4.05
N THR A 33 3.13 -6.67 -3.48
CA THR A 33 1.72 -6.98 -3.16
C THR A 33 0.88 -7.26 -4.42
N GLU A 34 1.24 -6.68 -5.57
CA GLU A 34 0.52 -6.95 -6.81
C GLU A 34 0.85 -8.33 -7.38
N ILE A 35 2.12 -8.73 -7.34
CA ILE A 35 2.57 -9.99 -7.95
C ILE A 35 2.16 -11.23 -7.15
N ILE A 36 1.88 -11.10 -5.84
CA ILE A 36 1.31 -12.20 -5.05
C ILE A 36 -0.16 -12.49 -5.41
N SER A 37 -0.84 -11.54 -6.05
CA SER A 37 -2.23 -11.71 -6.49
C SER A 37 -2.31 -12.41 -7.85
N PRO A 38 -3.44 -13.04 -8.21
CA PRO A 38 -3.60 -13.67 -9.51
C PRO A 38 -3.29 -12.72 -10.68
N PRO A 39 -2.37 -13.07 -11.60
CA PRO A 39 -1.91 -12.15 -12.65
C PRO A 39 -3.02 -11.62 -13.55
N ARG A 40 -4.02 -12.46 -13.84
CA ARG A 40 -5.19 -12.05 -14.64
C ARG A 40 -5.99 -10.94 -13.97
N ILE A 41 -6.17 -11.02 -12.65
CA ILE A 41 -6.88 -10.00 -11.87
C ILE A 41 -6.12 -8.68 -11.96
N GLN A 42 -4.79 -8.69 -11.79
CA GLN A 42 -3.99 -7.46 -11.88
C GLN A 42 -4.05 -6.81 -13.26
N ARG A 43 -3.94 -7.62 -14.32
CA ARG A 43 -4.09 -7.10 -15.70
C ARG A 43 -5.46 -6.49 -15.95
N LEU A 44 -6.53 -7.12 -15.45
CA LEU A 44 -7.89 -6.59 -15.59
C LEU A 44 -8.09 -5.30 -14.78
N ARG A 45 -7.60 -5.24 -13.54
CA ARG A 45 -7.63 -4.02 -12.71
C ARG A 45 -6.92 -2.88 -13.40
N LYS A 46 -5.70 -3.09 -13.93
CA LYS A 46 -4.94 -2.07 -14.67
C LYS A 46 -5.71 -1.61 -15.93
N LYS A 47 -6.22 -2.55 -16.73
CA LYS A 47 -6.96 -2.25 -17.97
C LYS A 47 -8.26 -1.47 -17.72
N HIS A 48 -8.94 -1.75 -16.61
CA HIS A 48 -10.25 -1.18 -16.30
C HIS A 48 -10.20 -0.12 -15.20
N TYR A 49 -9.01 0.31 -14.76
CA TYR A 49 -8.82 1.22 -13.63
C TYR A 49 -9.64 2.51 -13.75
N ALA A 50 -9.72 3.10 -14.95
CA ALA A 50 -10.48 4.33 -15.20
C ALA A 50 -12.01 4.13 -15.08
N LYS A 51 -12.50 2.90 -15.27
CA LYS A 51 -13.92 2.51 -15.17
C LYS A 51 -14.31 2.00 -13.79
N MET A 52 -13.34 1.65 -12.94
CA MET A 52 -13.60 1.20 -11.58
C MET A 52 -14.18 2.34 -10.74
N GLU A 53 -15.15 1.98 -9.91
CA GLU A 53 -15.78 2.85 -8.92
C GLU A 53 -15.61 2.23 -7.54
N THR A 54 -15.40 3.05 -6.52
CA THR A 54 -15.29 2.61 -5.12
C THR A 54 -15.88 3.68 -4.22
N ASP A 55 -16.79 3.27 -3.35
CA ASP A 55 -17.37 4.18 -2.35
C ASP A 55 -16.39 4.38 -1.18
N ILE A 56 -16.35 5.58 -0.63
CA ILE A 56 -15.46 5.94 0.49
C ILE A 56 -15.68 5.02 1.69
N SER A 57 -16.91 4.59 1.97
CA SER A 57 -17.19 3.66 3.08
C SER A 57 -16.39 2.36 2.97
N SER A 58 -16.15 1.89 1.75
CA SER A 58 -15.35 0.68 1.47
C SER A 58 -13.84 0.92 1.60
N MET A 59 -13.41 2.19 1.61
CA MET A 59 -12.01 2.59 1.78
C MET A 59 -11.65 2.81 3.26
N LEU A 60 -12.63 2.98 4.15
CA LEU A 60 -12.37 3.29 5.57
C LEU A 60 -11.45 2.26 6.24
N TRP A 61 -11.62 0.97 5.96
CA TRP A 61 -10.75 -0.08 6.48
C TRP A 61 -9.30 0.03 5.97
N GLN A 62 -9.12 0.31 4.68
CA GLN A 62 -7.80 0.53 4.10
C GLN A 62 -7.13 1.79 4.68
N MET A 63 -7.92 2.85 4.90
CA MET A 63 -7.45 4.10 5.50
C MET A 63 -7.02 3.91 6.95
N MET A 64 -7.78 3.12 7.73
CA MET A 64 -7.43 2.76 9.10
C MET A 64 -6.13 1.96 9.16
N GLY A 65 -6.01 0.93 8.32
CA GLY A 65 -4.77 0.15 8.23
C GLY A 65 -3.57 1.03 7.91
N THR A 66 -3.69 1.92 6.91
CA THR A 66 -2.64 2.88 6.57
C THR A 66 -2.28 3.77 7.77
N ALA A 67 -3.26 4.26 8.52
CA ALA A 67 -3.01 5.08 9.70
C ALA A 67 -2.26 4.31 10.79
N LEU A 68 -2.59 3.03 11.00
CA LEU A 68 -1.90 2.17 11.99
C LEU A 68 -0.46 1.85 11.57
N HIS A 69 -0.20 1.57 10.29
CA HIS A 69 1.18 1.43 9.78
C HIS A 69 1.98 2.71 10.00
N ASN A 70 1.43 3.88 9.65
CA ASN A 70 2.11 5.17 9.88
C ASN A 70 2.43 5.41 11.36
N VAL A 71 1.57 4.99 12.29
CA VAL A 71 1.85 5.10 13.74
C VAL A 71 2.95 4.11 14.16
N ALA A 72 2.93 2.89 13.63
CA ALA A 72 3.97 1.89 13.90
C ALA A 72 5.34 2.31 13.36
N GLU A 73 5.40 2.89 12.16
CA GLU A 73 6.63 3.40 11.55
C GLU A 73 7.35 4.42 12.46
N ASN A 74 6.58 5.32 13.07
CA ASN A 74 7.10 6.35 13.99
C ASN A 74 7.66 5.77 15.32
N SER A 75 7.47 4.48 15.57
CA SER A 75 8.00 3.80 16.76
C SER A 75 9.39 3.26 16.45
N GLU A 76 10.39 4.15 16.48
CA GLU A 76 11.79 3.78 16.25
C GLU A 76 12.33 2.92 17.41
N VAL A 77 12.87 1.76 17.07
CA VAL A 77 13.56 0.86 18.00
C VAL A 77 14.97 0.64 17.48
N LYS A 78 15.95 0.59 18.38
CA LYS A 78 17.36 0.36 18.01
C LYS A 78 17.49 -1.01 17.33
N ASP A 79 18.26 -1.05 16.23
CA ASP A 79 18.54 -2.24 15.42
C ASP A 79 17.34 -2.75 14.59
N TYR A 80 16.31 -1.89 14.43
CA TYR A 80 15.14 -2.13 13.60
C TYR A 80 15.15 -1.14 12.42
N ILE A 81 14.81 -1.62 11.22
CA ILE A 81 14.64 -0.80 10.02
C ILE A 81 13.16 -0.80 9.68
N ASN A 82 12.51 0.36 9.82
CA ASN A 82 11.09 0.54 9.52
C ASN A 82 10.89 1.03 8.07
N GLU A 83 9.83 0.56 7.40
CA GLU A 83 9.32 1.03 6.10
C GLU A 83 10.37 1.12 4.97
N GLN A 84 11.29 0.15 4.90
CA GLN A 84 12.32 0.16 3.86
C GLN A 84 11.72 -0.20 2.50
N ARG A 85 11.89 0.71 1.52
CA ARG A 85 11.54 0.45 0.13
C ARG A 85 12.70 -0.15 -0.65
N LEU A 86 12.48 -1.30 -1.27
CA LEU A 86 13.39 -1.97 -2.18
C LEU A 86 12.85 -1.89 -3.61
N ILE A 87 13.73 -1.62 -4.57
CA ILE A 87 13.41 -1.55 -6.00
C ILE A 87 14.38 -2.46 -6.74
N HIS A 88 13.86 -3.29 -7.63
CA HIS A 88 14.66 -4.19 -8.44
C HIS A 88 14.10 -4.27 -9.87
N THR A 89 14.97 -4.41 -10.86
CA THR A 89 14.57 -4.51 -12.28
C THR A 89 14.97 -5.87 -12.83
N ILE A 90 14.00 -6.60 -13.39
CA ILE A 90 14.19 -7.93 -13.98
C ILE A 90 13.67 -7.88 -15.41
N GLU A 91 14.53 -8.17 -16.39
CA GLU A 91 14.15 -8.18 -17.81
C GLU A 91 13.40 -6.90 -18.28
N GLY A 92 13.80 -5.74 -17.73
CA GLY A 92 13.19 -4.44 -18.05
C GLY A 92 11.87 -4.15 -17.33
N VAL A 93 11.40 -5.04 -16.44
CA VAL A 93 10.25 -4.82 -15.56
C VAL A 93 10.75 -4.39 -14.18
N THR A 94 10.28 -3.24 -13.71
CA THR A 94 10.63 -2.70 -12.39
C THR A 94 9.63 -3.18 -11.33
N LEU A 95 10.14 -3.83 -10.29
CA LEU A 95 9.38 -4.29 -9.13
C LEU A 95 9.76 -3.45 -7.91
N SER A 96 8.77 -2.98 -7.14
CA SER A 96 8.98 -2.32 -5.86
C SER A 96 8.30 -3.04 -4.70
N GLY A 97 8.95 -3.08 -3.55
CA GLY A 97 8.39 -3.60 -2.30
C GLY A 97 8.70 -2.66 -1.15
N ALA A 98 7.78 -2.53 -0.21
CA ALA A 98 8.03 -1.87 1.07
C ALA A 98 7.91 -2.94 2.15
N ILE A 99 8.92 -3.04 3.01
CA ILE A 99 8.94 -3.94 4.15
C ILE A 99 8.60 -3.11 5.39
N ASP A 100 7.59 -3.52 6.15
CA ASP A 100 7.15 -2.76 7.32
C ASP A 100 8.26 -2.66 8.37
N VAL A 101 8.85 -3.80 8.76
CA VAL A 101 9.95 -3.83 9.75
C VAL A 101 10.95 -4.95 9.41
N GLN A 102 12.23 -4.63 9.56
CA GLN A 102 13.33 -5.60 9.55
C GLN A 102 14.12 -5.52 10.84
N VAL A 103 14.45 -6.68 11.41
CA VAL A 103 15.32 -6.81 12.59
C VAL A 103 16.58 -7.53 12.16
N ILE A 104 17.73 -6.90 12.37
CA ILE A 104 19.04 -7.45 12.01
C ILE A 104 19.71 -8.00 13.27
N ASP A 105 19.97 -9.31 13.29
CA ASP A 105 20.71 -9.97 14.36
C ASP A 105 21.88 -10.77 13.79
N GLY A 106 23.07 -10.17 13.81
CA GLY A 106 24.26 -10.76 13.19
C GLY A 106 24.09 -10.97 11.68
N ASN A 107 23.99 -12.25 11.27
CA ASN A 107 23.78 -12.64 9.87
C ASN A 107 22.31 -12.95 9.54
N ASP A 108 21.42 -12.90 10.53
CA ASP A 108 20.01 -13.21 10.35
C ASP A 108 19.20 -11.91 10.17
N VAL A 109 18.24 -11.96 9.26
CA VAL A 109 17.28 -10.86 9.02
C VAL A 109 15.88 -11.40 9.23
N THR A 110 15.19 -10.87 10.24
CA THR A 110 13.78 -11.15 10.49
C THR A 110 12.93 -10.06 9.84
N ILE A 111 11.99 -10.46 8.98
CA ILE A 111 11.02 -9.56 8.35
C ILE A 111 9.69 -9.69 9.09
N ILE A 112 9.11 -8.56 9.51
CA ILE A 112 7.81 -8.49 10.14
C ILE A 112 6.89 -7.69 9.23
N ASP A 113 5.70 -8.24 8.98
CA ASP A 113 4.65 -7.66 8.14
C ASP A 113 3.39 -7.51 9.00
N TYR A 114 3.04 -6.26 9.35
CA TYR A 114 1.86 -5.96 10.15
C TYR A 114 0.60 -6.16 9.32
N LYS A 115 -0.43 -6.70 9.97
CA LYS A 115 -1.76 -6.89 9.39
C LYS A 115 -2.81 -6.50 10.41
N PHE A 116 -3.53 -5.43 10.10
CA PHE A 116 -4.63 -4.92 10.91
C PHE A 116 -5.96 -5.39 10.30
N CYS A 117 -6.88 -5.83 11.16
CA CYS A 117 -8.19 -6.36 10.79
C CYS A 117 -9.25 -5.28 10.61
#